data_AF-A0A8T7D1F5-F1
#
_entry.id   AF-A0A8T7D1F5-F1
#
_cell.length_a   1.000
_cell.length_b   1.000
_cell.length_c   1.000
_cell.angle_alpha   90.00
_cell.angle_beta   90.00
_cell.angle_gamma   90.00
#
_symmetry.space_group_name_H-M   'P 1'
#
loop_
_entity.id
_entity.type
_entity.pdbx_description
1 polymer ?
#
loop_
_entity_poly.entity_id
_entity_poly.type
_entity_poly.pdbx_seq_one_letter_code
_entity_poly.pdbx_strand_id
1 'polypeptide(L)' 'MSESEIIKKIIESAKARGISQGELAARAGIRQETLSRAKKNSTLSFKTVEQLAQIVGLKLKLVEDNPITNRIQEGTLFPS' A
#
# COMPACT_ATOMS: atom_id res chain seq x y z
N MET A 1 1.64 -10.06 5.27
CA MET A 1 1.05 -8.72 5.04
C MET A 1 -0.39 -8.92 4.59
N SER A 2 -1.36 -8.35 5.31
CA SER A 2 -2.78 -8.45 4.93
C SER A 2 -3.18 -7.30 3.99
N GLU A 3 -4.24 -7.49 3.22
CA GLU A 3 -4.71 -6.51 2.21
C GLU A 3 -5.03 -5.12 2.84
N SER A 4 -5.58 -5.11 4.05
CA SER A 4 -5.83 -3.88 4.82
C SER A 4 -4.55 -3.15 5.26
N GLU A 5 -3.43 -3.86 5.42
CA GLU A 5 -2.13 -3.26 5.75
C GLU A 5 -1.52 -2.55 4.54
N ILE A 6 -1.72 -3.08 3.34
CA ILE A 6 -1.31 -2.43 2.09
C ILE A 6 -2.04 -1.08 1.96
N ILE A 7 -3.37 -1.09 2.18
CA ILE A 7 -4.20 0.11 2.14
C ILE A 7 -3.74 1.13 3.19
N LYS A 8 -3.44 0.69 4.42
CA LYS A 8 -2.90 1.58 5.46
C LYS A 8 -1.57 2.23 5.03
N LYS A 9 -0.60 1.45 4.52
CA LYS A 9 0.67 1.99 4.04
C LYS A 9 0.50 3.03 2.94
N ILE A 10 -0.44 2.81 2.02
CA ILE A 10 -0.76 3.76 0.95
C ILE A 10 -1.33 5.06 1.55
N ILE A 11 -2.26 4.97 2.50
CA ILE A 11 -2.85 6.14 3.17
C ILE A 11 -1.78 6.91 3.97
N GLU A 12 -0.89 6.22 4.67
CA GLU A 12 0.22 6.85 5.39
C GLU A 12 1.19 7.56 4.43
N SER A 13 1.50 6.93 3.31
CA SER A 13 2.33 7.53 2.26
C SER A 13 1.66 8.74 1.61
N ALA A 14 0.34 8.71 1.44
CA ALA A 14 -0.44 9.87 0.98
C ALA A 14 -0.34 11.03 1.98
N LYS A 15 -0.52 10.73 3.27
CA LYS A 15 -0.45 11.73 4.35
C LYS A 15 0.95 12.36 4.45
N ALA A 16 2.01 11.57 4.31
CA ALA A 16 3.38 12.06 4.28
C ALA A 16 3.65 13.02 3.11
N ARG A 17 2.86 12.93 2.04
CA ARG A 17 2.93 13.80 0.86
C ARG A 17 1.91 14.93 0.87
N GLY A 18 1.21 15.14 1.99
CA GLY A 18 0.18 16.17 2.12
C GLY A 18 -1.13 15.87 1.38
N ILE A 19 -1.32 14.65 0.89
CA ILE A 19 -2.54 14.24 0.19
C ILE A 19 -3.55 13.76 1.24
N SER A 20 -4.72 14.41 1.28
CA SER A 20 -5.80 13.99 2.16
C SER A 20 -6.45 12.68 1.68
N GLN A 21 -7.09 11.94 2.58
CA GLN A 21 -7.78 10.69 2.21
C GLN A 21 -8.92 10.92 1.19
N GLY A 22 -9.62 12.05 1.29
CA GLY A 22 -10.65 12.43 0.32
C GLY A 22 -10.06 12.75 -1.05
N GLU A 23 -8.91 13.42 -1.09
CA GLU A 23 -8.22 13.75 -2.33
C GLU A 23 -7.58 12.52 -2.98
N LEU A 24 -7.03 11.61 -2.18
CA LEU A 24 -6.56 10.30 -2.66
C LEU A 24 -7.69 9.49 -3.29
N ALA A 25 -8.86 9.44 -2.63
CA ALA A 25 -10.04 8.77 -3.15
C ALA A 25 -10.52 9.40 -4.46
N ALA A 26 -10.60 10.74 -4.51
CA ALA A 26 -10.99 11.49 -5.69
C ALA A 26 -10.04 11.24 -6.87
N ARG A 27 -8.71 11.28 -6.63
CA ARG A 27 -7.69 10.99 -7.65
C ARG A 27 -7.74 9.55 -8.13
N ALA A 28 -8.16 8.61 -7.29
CA ALA A 28 -8.37 7.21 -7.65
C ALA A 28 -9.74 6.93 -8.30
N GLY A 29 -10.59 7.96 -8.46
CA GLY A 29 -11.93 7.81 -9.04
C GLY A 29 -12.91 7.04 -8.15
N ILE A 30 -12.66 6.98 -6.84
CA ILE A 30 -13.54 6.31 -5.88
C ILE A 30 -14.14 7.28 -4.86
N ARG A 31 -15.24 6.89 -4.24
CA ARG A 31 -15.80 7.65 -3.12
C ARG A 31 -14.93 7.49 -1.88
N GLN A 32 -14.78 8.56 -1.11
CA GLN A 32 -14.05 8.53 0.17
C GLN A 32 -14.62 7.47 1.13
N GLU A 33 -15.94 7.27 1.14
CA GLU A 33 -16.59 6.21 1.91
C GLU A 33 -16.11 4.81 1.52
N THR A 34 -15.88 4.56 0.22
CA THR A 34 -15.33 3.28 -0.27
C THR A 34 -13.94 3.06 0.29
N LEU A 35 -13.09 4.09 0.28
CA LEU A 35 -11.74 4.01 0.86
C LEU A 35 -11.78 3.80 2.39
N SER A 36 -12.69 4.46 3.09
CA SER A 36 -12.89 4.30 4.54
C SER A 36 -13.39 2.91 4.90
N ARG A 37 -14.34 2.36 4.12
CA ARG A 37 -14.82 0.98 4.27
C ARG A 37 -13.71 -0.02 3.98
N ALA A 38 -12.91 0.21 2.95
CA ALA A 38 -11.82 -0.69 2.58
C ALA A 38 -10.69 -0.76 3.60
N LYS A 39 -10.51 0.31 4.39
CA LYS A 39 -9.62 0.28 5.57
C LYS A 39 -10.09 -0.73 6.64
N LYS A 40 -11.39 -1.03 6.71
CA LYS A 40 -12.01 -1.96 7.67
C LYS A 40 -12.32 -3.34 7.08
N ASN A 41 -12.83 -3.40 5.86
CA ASN A 41 -13.26 -4.61 5.16
C ASN A 41 -12.69 -4.58 3.74
N SER A 42 -11.72 -5.45 3.45
CA SER A 42 -10.99 -5.57 2.18
C SER A 42 -11.89 -5.97 1.01
N THR A 43 -12.67 -5.03 0.49
CA THR A 43 -13.47 -5.21 -0.74
C THR A 43 -13.12 -4.11 -1.75
N LEU A 44 -11.83 -3.79 -1.87
CA LEU A 44 -11.32 -2.98 -2.98
C LEU A 44 -10.84 -3.89 -4.10
N SER A 45 -11.13 -3.50 -5.33
CA SER A 45 -10.52 -4.17 -6.47
C SER A 45 -9.01 -3.93 -6.46
N PHE A 46 -8.23 -4.95 -6.82
CA PHE A 46 -6.77 -4.84 -7.00
C PHE A 46 -6.40 -3.63 -7.89
N LYS A 47 -7.17 -3.38 -8.96
CA LYS A 47 -6.98 -2.23 -9.86
C LYS A 47 -7.02 -0.90 -9.10
N THR A 48 -7.94 -0.75 -8.15
CA THR A 48 -8.06 0.45 -7.34
C THR A 48 -6.90 0.58 -6.36
N VAL A 49 -6.45 -0.53 -5.76
CA VAL A 49 -5.26 -0.54 -4.89
C VAL A 49 -4.02 -0.10 -5.66
N GLU A 50 -3.86 -0.58 -6.89
CA GLU A 50 -2.77 -0.17 -7.78
C GLU A 50 -2.84 1.33 -8.12
N GLN A 51 -4.01 1.85 -8.46
CA GLN A 51 -4.19 3.28 -8.72
C GLN A 51 -3.87 4.13 -7.48
N LEU A 52 -4.34 3.73 -6.30
CA LEU A 52 -4.04 4.41 -5.05
C LEU A 52 -2.53 4.44 -4.79
N ALA A 53 -1.83 3.32 -5.02
CA ALA A 53 -0.39 3.24 -4.91
C ALA A 53 0.32 4.17 -5.89
N GLN A 54 -0.10 4.20 -7.16
CA GLN A 54 0.49 5.07 -8.18
C GLN A 54 0.34 6.56 -7.84
N ILE A 55 -0.83 6.98 -7.32
CA ILE A 55 -1.08 8.37 -6.92
C ILE A 55 -0.10 8.82 -5.81
N VAL A 56 0.25 7.91 -4.90
CA VAL A 56 1.23 8.18 -3.83
C VAL A 56 2.66 7.84 -4.26
N GLY A 57 2.93 7.61 -5.54
CA GLY A 57 4.26 7.32 -6.08
C GLY A 57 4.84 5.98 -5.61
N LEU A 58 3.99 5.02 -5.26
CA LEU A 58 4.35 3.63 -4.97
C LEU A 58 3.96 2.73 -6.15
N LYS A 59 4.61 1.57 -6.25
CA LYS A 59 4.23 0.51 -7.19
C LYS A 59 4.10 -0.81 -6.45
N LEU A 60 3.10 -1.60 -6.80
CA LEU A 60 3.07 -3.00 -6.38
C LEU A 60 4.02 -3.79 -7.27
N LYS A 61 4.86 -4.62 -6.65
CA LYS A 61 5.77 -5.54 -7.35
C LYS A 61 5.70 -6.89 -6.66
N LEU A 62 5.56 -7.94 -7.46
CA LEU A 62 5.73 -9.31 -7.01
C LEU A 62 7.24 -9.56 -6.85
N VAL A 63 7.63 -9.96 -5.64
CA VAL A 63 9.00 -10.36 -5.32
C VAL A 63 9.00 -11.84 -4.94
N GLU A 64 10.07 -12.54 -5.27
CA GLU A 64 10.22 -13.94 -4.88
C GLU A 64 10.25 -14.05 -3.35
N ASP A 65 9.41 -14.92 -2.80
CA ASP A 65 9.39 -15.25 -1.37
C ASP A 65 10.55 -16.19 -1.04
N ASN A 66 11.78 -15.70 -1.22
CA ASN A 66 12.98 -16.45 -0.90
C ASN A 66 13.50 -16.01 0.48
N PRO A 67 13.52 -16.91 1.48
CA PRO A 67 13.94 -16.58 2.84
C PRO A 67 15.39 -16.09 2.94
N ILE A 68 16.24 -16.43 1.96
CA ILE A 68 17.62 -15.95 1.91
C ILE A 68 17.66 -14.47 1.55
N THR A 69 16.89 -14.03 0.55
CA THR A 69 16.84 -12.64 0.07
C THR A 69 16.40 -11.66 1.17
N ASN A 70 15.47 -12.07 2.03
CA ASN A 70 15.03 -11.26 3.18
C ASN A 70 16.18 -10.99 4.17
N ARG A 71 17.01 -12.01 4.48
CA ARG A 71 18.20 -11.86 5.33
C ARG A 71 19.28 -10.98 4.71
N ILE A 72 19.38 -10.94 3.37
CA ILE A 72 20.29 -10.03 2.66
C ILE A 72 19.84 -8.57 2.83
N GLN A 73 18.54 -8.31 2.64
CA GLN A 73 17.98 -6.96 2.73
C GLN A 73 17.96 -6.41 4.16
N GLU A 74 17.80 -7.28 5.15
CA GLU A 74 17.82 -6.92 6.58
C GLU A 74 19.24 -6.77 7.15
N GLY A 75 20.29 -7.03 6.35
CA GLY A 75 21.68 -6.93 6.78
C GLY A 75 22.10 -7.98 7.82
N THR A 76 21.31 -9.03 8.01
CA THR A 76 21.53 -10.11 9.00
C THR A 76 22.12 -11.38 8.38
N LEU A 77 22.59 -11.28 7.13
CA LEU A 77 23.19 -12.37 6.37
C LEU A 77 24.36 -13.06 7.08
N PHE A 78 25.16 -12.27 7.82
CA PHE A 78 26.30 -12.76 8.58
C PHE A 78 26.04 -12.52 10.07
N PRO A 79 25.93 -13.57 10.90
CA PRO A 79 25.92 -13.40 12.34
C PRO A 79 27.29 -12.87 12.82
N SER A 80 27.27 -11.99 13.80
CA SER A 80 28.47 -11.50 14.51
C SER A 80 29.07 -12.57 15.41
#